data_AF-A0A2E1TDH8-F1
#
_entry.id   AF-A0A2E1TDH8-F1
#
_cell.length_a   1.000
_cell.length_b   1.000
_cell.length_c   1.000
_cell.angle_alpha   90.00
_cell.angle_beta   90.00
_cell.angle_gamma   90.00
#
_symmetry.space_group_name_H-M   'P 1'
#
loop_
_entity.id
_entity.type
_entity.pdbx_description
1 polymer ?
#
loop_
_entity_poly.entity_id
_entity_poly.type
_entity_poly.pdbx_seq_one_letter_code
_entity_poly.pdbx_strand_id
1 'polypeptide(L)' 'MKFMLDLSKNINKIKVFVGEFDQIPIKNSKVYFKEHPLNYNYKGIKDQREWICKVEKPFTSFFKHWNYVLKEI' A
#
# COMPACT_ATOMS: atom_id res chain seq x y z
N MET A 1 -12.09 -12.29 -2.83
CA MET A 1 -13.15 -11.35 -2.40
C MET A 1 -13.79 -11.71 -1.06
N LYS A 2 -14.23 -12.96 -0.84
CA LYS A 2 -14.91 -13.39 0.40
C LYS A 2 -14.17 -13.03 1.69
N PHE A 3 -12.86 -13.29 1.74
CA PHE A 3 -11.99 -12.92 2.87
C PHE A 3 -12.10 -11.42 3.26
N MET A 4 -11.98 -10.51 2.29
CA MET A 4 -12.02 -9.06 2.56
C MET A 4 -13.40 -8.60 3.03
N LEU A 5 -14.48 -9.17 2.48
CA LEU A 5 -15.85 -8.85 2.87
C LEU A 5 -16.18 -9.36 4.28
N ASP A 6 -15.74 -10.56 4.64
CA ASP A 6 -15.94 -11.08 6.00
C ASP A 6 -15.17 -10.27 7.04
N LEU A 7 -13.96 -9.81 6.71
CA LEU A 7 -13.18 -8.94 7.60
C LEU A 7 -13.84 -7.56 7.80
N SER A 8 -14.51 -7.04 6.76
CA SER A 8 -15.21 -5.75 6.81
C SER A 8 -16.31 -5.70 7.89
N LYS A 9 -16.95 -6.85 8.19
CA LYS A 9 -18.00 -6.96 9.21
C LYS A 9 -17.54 -6.57 10.62
N ASN A 10 -16.24 -6.63 10.88
CA ASN A 10 -15.66 -6.25 12.17
C ASN A 10 -15.44 -4.72 12.31
N ILE A 11 -15.59 -3.96 11.22
CA ILE A 11 -15.33 -2.51 11.19
C ILE A 11 -16.65 -1.76 11.20
N ASN A 12 -16.97 -1.15 12.35
CA ASN A 12 -18.22 -0.39 12.50
C ASN A 12 -18.29 0.76 11.47
N LYS A 13 -19.44 0.89 10.79
CA LYS A 13 -19.72 1.90 9.76
C LYS A 13 -18.85 1.83 8.49
N ILE A 14 -18.24 0.69 8.19
CA ILE A 14 -17.56 0.50 6.90
C ILE A 14 -18.56 0.66 5.74
N LYS A 15 -18.11 1.29 4.66
CA LYS A 15 -18.88 1.45 3.42
C LYS A 15 -18.15 0.72 2.30
N VAL A 16 -18.87 -0.15 1.59
CA VAL A 16 -18.36 -0.83 0.41
C VAL A 16 -18.87 -0.09 -0.81
N PHE A 17 -17.96 0.25 -1.72
CA PHE A 17 -18.26 0.92 -2.98
C PHE A 17 -17.72 0.07 -4.13
N VAL A 18 -18.48 0.00 -5.22
CA VAL A 18 -18.10 -0.71 -6.45
C VAL A 18 -18.27 0.26 -7.61
N GLY A 19 -17.17 0.56 -8.30
CA GLY A 19 -17.11 1.53 -9.38
C GLY A 19 -15.67 1.90 -9.71
N GLU A 20 -15.51 2.86 -10.61
CA GLU A 20 -14.19 3.40 -10.95
C GLU A 20 -13.67 4.34 -9.86
N PHE A 21 -12.36 4.55 -9.83
CA PHE A 21 -11.72 5.42 -8.82
C PHE A 21 -12.26 6.85 -8.88
N ASP A 22 -12.45 7.40 -10.08
CA ASP A 22 -12.99 8.76 -10.27
C ASP A 22 -14.47 8.87 -9.87
N GLN A 23 -15.18 7.75 -9.68
CA GLN A 23 -16.58 7.73 -9.23
C GLN A 23 -16.71 7.65 -7.71
N ILE A 24 -15.60 7.51 -6.98
CA ILE A 24 -15.65 7.44 -5.52
C ILE A 24 -16.23 8.78 -5.01
N PRO A 25 -17.28 8.75 -4.16
CA PRO A 25 -17.87 9.96 -3.58
C PRO A 25 -16.95 10.52 -2.49
N ILE A 26 -15.85 11.12 -2.93
CA ILE A 26 -14.88 11.82 -2.10
C ILE A 26 -15.52 13.18 -1.81
N LYS A 27 -16.07 13.38 -0.61
CA LYS A 27 -16.42 14.74 -0.12
C LYS A 27 -15.12 15.57 0.01
N ASN A 28 -15.10 16.68 0.77
CA ASN A 28 -13.87 17.41 1.13
C ASN A 28 -12.86 16.57 1.98
N SER A 29 -12.89 15.25 1.87
CA SER A 29 -12.00 14.29 2.51
C SER A 29 -10.73 14.12 1.70
N LYS A 30 -9.61 13.95 2.39
CA LYS A 30 -8.33 13.60 1.76
C LYS A 30 -8.32 12.11 1.45
N VAL A 31 -7.91 11.76 0.23
CA VAL A 31 -7.70 10.37 -0.17
C VAL A 31 -6.25 9.99 0.13
N TYR A 32 -6.06 8.88 0.83
CA TYR A 32 -4.74 8.30 1.10
C TYR A 32 -4.66 6.93 0.43
N PHE A 33 -3.56 6.66 -0.25
CA PHE A 33 -3.31 5.35 -0.86
C PHE A 33 -1.83 4.98 -0.78
N LYS A 34 -1.56 3.69 -0.59
CA LYS A 34 -0.18 3.19 -0.57
C LYS A 34 0.40 3.12 -1.97
N GLU A 35 1.71 3.30 -2.05
CA GLU A 35 2.47 3.04 -3.25
C GLU A 35 2.29 1.59 -3.73
N HIS A 36 1.74 1.46 -4.93
CA HIS A 36 1.60 0.19 -5.62
C HIS A 36 1.81 0.40 -7.13
N PRO A 37 2.49 -0.51 -7.85
CA PRO A 37 2.69 -0.39 -9.29
C PRO A 37 1.39 -0.22 -10.09
N LEU A 38 0.28 -0.78 -9.60
CA LEU A 38 -1.03 -0.68 -10.25
C LEU A 38 -1.80 0.62 -9.94
N ASN A 39 -1.35 1.44 -8.98
CA ASN A 39 -2.07 2.64 -8.53
C ASN A 39 -1.60 3.92 -9.25
N TYR A 40 -1.04 3.80 -10.46
CA TYR A 40 -0.42 4.92 -11.18
C TYR A 40 -1.40 6.07 -11.52
N ASN A 41 -2.70 5.74 -11.67
CA ASN A 41 -3.75 6.71 -11.99
C ASN A 41 -4.54 7.21 -10.76
N TYR A 42 -4.18 6.83 -9.54
CA TYR A 42 -4.92 7.24 -8.35
C TYR A 42 -4.59 8.69 -7.97
N LYS A 43 -5.63 9.46 -7.64
CA LYS A 43 -5.53 10.87 -7.24
C LYS A 43 -5.66 11.00 -5.73
N GLY A 44 -4.67 11.60 -5.07
CA GLY A 44 -4.66 11.76 -3.61
C GLY A 44 -3.25 11.83 -3.04
N ILE A 45 -3.15 11.68 -1.72
CA ILE A 45 -1.89 11.63 -0.98
C ILE A 45 -1.36 10.20 -1.06
N LYS A 46 -0.28 10.03 -1.82
CA LYS A 46 0.43 8.76 -1.93
C LYS A 46 1.32 8.58 -0.70
N ASP A 47 1.03 7.54 0.06
CA ASP A 47 1.90 7.07 1.14
C ASP A 47 3.03 6.23 0.55
N GLN A 48 4.26 6.69 0.75
CA GLN A 48 5.44 6.01 0.21
C GLN A 48 5.60 4.65 0.89
N ARG A 49 6.12 3.67 0.14
CA ARG A 49 6.43 2.38 0.73
C ARG A 49 7.56 2.56 1.74
N GLU A 50 7.31 2.17 2.98
CA GLU A 50 8.37 1.99 3.96
C GLU A 50 9.24 0.80 3.55
N TRP A 51 10.50 1.09 3.25
CA TRP A 51 11.50 0.08 2.98
C TRP A 51 12.23 -0.23 4.27
N ILE A 52 12.47 -1.52 4.53
CA ILE A 52 13.23 -1.99 5.71
C ILE A 52 14.66 -1.41 5.71
N CYS A 53 15.22 -1.20 4.51
CA CYS A 53 16.56 -0.66 4.30
C CYS A 53 16.60 0.02 2.92
N LYS A 54 17.41 1.07 2.77
CA LYS A 54 17.66 1.69 1.46
C LYS A 54 18.66 0.82 0.70
N VAL A 55 18.23 0.20 -0.39
CA VAL A 55 19.12 -0.60 -1.23
C VAL A 55 20.07 0.32 -1.98
N GLU A 56 21.26 0.55 -1.43
CA GLU A 56 22.29 1.41 -2.06
C GLU A 56 23.00 0.73 -3.23
N LYS A 57 22.98 -0.61 -3.28
CA LYS A 57 23.68 -1.41 -4.30
C LYS A 57 22.93 -2.68 -4.69
N PRO A 58 23.07 -3.14 -5.95
CA PRO A 58 22.52 -4.42 -6.36
C PRO A 58 23.22 -5.58 -5.64
N PHE A 59 22.45 -6.54 -5.14
CA PHE A 59 22.96 -7.76 -4.53
C PHE A 59 22.79 -8.94 -5.49
N THR A 60 23.83 -9.76 -5.63
CA THR A 60 23.80 -10.96 -6.49
C THR A 60 23.13 -12.17 -5.84
N SER A 61 22.76 -12.09 -4.56
CA SER A 61 22.10 -13.16 -3.81
C SER A 61 21.25 -12.59 -2.68
N PHE A 62 20.10 -13.22 -2.43
CA PHE A 62 19.20 -12.88 -1.33
C PHE A 62 19.90 -12.91 0.04
N PHE A 63 20.70 -13.93 0.34
CA PHE A 63 21.38 -14.03 1.64
C PHE A 63 22.39 -12.91 1.87
N LYS A 64 23.10 -12.47 0.81
CA LYS A 64 24.01 -11.33 0.90
C LYS A 64 23.25 -10.03 1.19
N HIS A 65 22.10 -9.84 0.56
CA HIS A 65 21.22 -8.72 0.83
C HIS A 65 20.69 -8.78 2.28
N TRP A 66 20.17 -9.93 2.71
CA TRP A 66 19.60 -10.08 4.05
C TRP A 66 20.64 -9.85 5.15
N ASN A 67 21.84 -10.42 5.02
CA ASN A 67 22.94 -10.19 5.95
C ASN A 67 23.43 -8.73 5.96
N TYR A 68 23.23 -7.98 4.87
CA TYR A 68 23.50 -6.55 4.82
C TYR A 68 22.43 -5.76 5.58
N VAL A 69 21.15 -6.04 5.30
CA VAL A 69 20.01 -5.40 5.98
C VAL A 69 20.10 -5.61 7.49
N LEU A 70 20.41 -6.84 7.94
CA LEU A 70 20.60 -7.16 9.36
C LEU A 70 21.74 -6.38 10.04
N LYS A 71 22.70 -5.84 9.28
CA LYS A 71 23.78 -5.00 9.83
C LYS A 71 23.41 -3.51 9.88
N GLU A 72 22.43 -3.08 9.10
CA GLU A 72 21.97 -1.68 9.07
C GLU A 72 20.80 -1.40 10.03
N ILE A 73 20.17 -2.46 10.55
CA ILE A 73 19.19 -2.42 11.64
C ILE A 73 19.94 -2.45 12.97
#